data_AF-A0A2V6JX62-F1
#
_entry.id   AF-A0A2V6JX62-F1
#
_cell.length_a   1.000
_cell.length_b   1.000
_cell.length_c   1.000
_cell.angle_alpha   90.00
_cell.angle_beta   90.00
_cell.angle_gamma   90.00
#
_symmetry.space_group_name_H-M   'P 1'
#
loop_
_entity.id
_entity.type
_entity.pdbx_description
1 polymer ?
#
loop_
_entity_poly.entity_id
_entity_poly.type
_entity_poly.pdbx_seq_one_letter_code
_entity_poly.pdbx_strand_id
1 'polypeptide(L)' 'MEKIVSDKVVSEVMIRTAAGTVTSIITTSSAKRMNLKEGDNVFAVMKATSVCLEKE' A
#
# COMPACT_ATOMS: atom_id res chain seq x y z
N MET A 1 -14.82 -22.24 7.54
CA MET A 1 -13.81 -21.87 6.53
C MET A 1 -14.50 -21.05 5.45
N GLU A 2 -14.17 -19.78 5.29
CA GLU A 2 -14.99 -18.82 4.51
C GLU A 2 -14.52 -18.66 3.05
N LYS A 3 -13.20 -18.56 2.79
CA LYS A 3 -12.65 -18.47 1.42
C LYS A 3 -11.17 -18.86 1.38
N ILE A 4 -10.73 -19.53 0.30
CA ILE A 4 -9.32 -19.68 -0.06
C ILE A 4 -9.02 -18.80 -1.26
N VAL A 5 -7.91 -18.08 -1.22
CA VAL A 5 -7.35 -17.38 -2.38
C VAL A 5 -5.91 -17.88 -2.56
N SER A 6 -5.61 -18.48 -3.71
CA SER A 6 -4.30 -19.07 -4.02
C SER A 6 -3.56 -18.32 -5.14
N ASP A 7 -4.09 -17.18 -5.60
CA ASP A 7 -3.50 -16.37 -6.68
C ASP A 7 -2.58 -15.24 -6.13
N LYS A 8 -2.35 -14.19 -6.94
CA LYS A 8 -1.65 -12.97 -6.51
C LYS A 8 -2.42 -12.22 -5.40
N VAL A 9 -2.11 -12.55 -4.14
CA VAL A 9 -2.72 -11.94 -2.95
C VAL A 9 -2.26 -10.51 -2.68
N VAL A 10 -1.06 -10.13 -3.15
CA VAL A 10 -0.44 -8.83 -2.87
C VAL A 10 -0.25 -7.96 -4.12
N SER A 11 -0.27 -6.66 -3.93
CA SER A 11 -0.01 -5.62 -4.92
C SER A 11 0.95 -4.59 -4.34
N GLU A 12 1.92 -4.18 -5.15
CA GLU A 12 2.82 -3.07 -4.85
C GLU A 12 2.21 -1.76 -5.37
N VAL A 13 2.19 -0.75 -4.51
CA VAL A 13 1.65 0.58 -4.82
C VAL A 13 2.73 1.61 -4.52
N MET A 14 3.10 2.37 -5.54
CA MET A 14 4.08 3.45 -5.43
C MET A 14 3.37 4.80 -5.44
N ILE A 15 3.59 5.60 -4.41
CA ILE A 15 2.95 6.90 -4.22
C ILE A 15 4.03 7.97 -4.17
N ARG A 16 3.85 9.04 -4.95
CA ARG A 16 4.73 10.20 -4.91
C ARG A 16 4.21 11.19 -3.90
N THR A 17 5.02 11.52 -2.90
CA THR A 17 4.69 12.55 -1.89
C THR A 17 5.71 13.68 -1.96
N ALA A 18 5.43 14.80 -1.29
CA ALA A 18 6.37 15.92 -1.21
C ALA A 18 7.68 15.56 -0.49
N ALA A 19 7.64 14.58 0.42
CA ALA A 19 8.82 14.10 1.17
C ALA A 19 9.62 13.02 0.41
N GLY A 20 9.10 12.52 -0.72
CA GLY A 20 9.71 11.45 -1.50
C GLY A 20 8.71 10.38 -1.93
N THR A 21 9.24 9.33 -2.55
CA THR A 21 8.45 8.18 -2.99
C THR A 21 8.21 7.23 -1.82
N VAL A 22 6.95 6.86 -1.61
CA VAL A 22 6.54 5.85 -0.63
C VAL A 22 6.06 4.62 -1.40
N THR A 23 6.64 3.46 -1.09
CA THR A 23 6.18 2.17 -1.62
C THR A 23 5.43 1.41 -0.53
N SER A 24 4.24 0.92 -0.86
CA SER A 24 3.41 0.13 0.05
C SER A 24 3.03 -1.20 -0.59
N ILE A 25 3.04 -2.26 0.21
CA ILE A 25 2.47 -3.56 -0.17
C ILE A 25 1.10 -3.68 0.48
N ILE A 26 0.06 -3.86 -0.34
CA ILE A 26 -1.32 -4.08 0.13
C ILE A 26 -1.90 -5.34 -0.51
N THR A 27 -3.03 -5.83 -0.02
CA THR A 27 -3.71 -6.93 -0.69
C THR A 27 -4.30 -6.49 -2.02
N THR A 28 -4.21 -7.35 -3.04
CA THR A 28 -4.80 -7.13 -4.36
C THR A 28 -6.30 -6.89 -4.28
N SER A 29 -6.99 -7.56 -3.34
CA SER A 29 -8.41 -7.33 -3.08
C SER A 29 -8.69 -5.91 -2.56
N SER A 30 -7.79 -5.32 -1.78
CA SER A 30 -7.92 -3.93 -1.30
C SER A 30 -7.66 -2.93 -2.41
N ALA A 31 -6.63 -3.13 -3.23
CA ALA A 31 -6.37 -2.29 -4.40
C ALA A 31 -7.58 -2.25 -5.35
N LYS A 32 -8.16 -3.43 -5.65
CA LYS A 32 -9.37 -3.56 -6.49
C LYS A 32 -10.60 -2.92 -5.84
N ARG A 33 -10.82 -3.14 -4.52
CA ARG A 33 -11.95 -2.56 -3.77
C ARG A 33 -11.91 -1.04 -3.76
N MET A 34 -10.71 -0.46 -3.67
CA MET A 34 -10.49 0.99 -3.74
C MET A 34 -10.46 1.51 -5.19
N ASN A 35 -10.47 0.62 -6.19
CA ASN A 35 -10.36 0.94 -7.61
C ASN A 35 -9.14 1.83 -7.92
N LEU A 36 -8.00 1.53 -7.27
CA LEU A 36 -6.76 2.28 -7.47
C LEU A 36 -6.25 2.15 -8.90
N LYS A 37 -5.86 3.29 -9.49
CA LYS A 37 -5.28 3.40 -10.82
C LYS A 37 -4.08 4.35 -10.80
N GLU A 38 -3.24 4.21 -11.81
CA GLU A 38 -2.16 5.16 -12.03
C GLU A 38 -2.72 6.58 -12.22
N GLY A 39 -2.15 7.54 -11.50
CA GLY A 39 -2.60 8.93 -11.51
C GLY A 39 -3.66 9.29 -10.47
N ASP A 40 -4.18 8.32 -9.72
CA ASP A 40 -5.12 8.61 -8.63
C ASP A 40 -4.44 9.38 -7.50
N ASN A 41 -5.13 10.40 -6.98
CA ASN A 41 -4.73 11.10 -5.77
C ASN A 41 -5.13 10.28 -4.55
N VAL A 42 -4.14 9.85 -3.77
CA VAL A 42 -4.31 9.00 -2.59
C VAL A 42 -3.55 9.53 -1.39
N PHE A 43 -3.99 9.13 -0.20
CA PHE A 43 -3.27 9.41 1.04
C PHE A 43 -2.53 8.15 1.51
N ALA A 44 -1.22 8.28 1.72
CA ALA A 44 -0.44 7.26 2.42
C ALA A 44 -0.66 7.41 3.93
N VAL A 45 -1.33 6.45 4.55
CA VAL A 45 -1.57 6.43 5.99
C VAL A 45 -0.64 5.41 6.64
N MET A 46 0.24 5.88 7.51
CA MET A 46 1.16 5.04 8.26
C MET A 46 0.78 5.05 9.74
N LYS A 47 0.77 3.87 10.37
CA LYS A 47 0.58 3.76 11.81
C LYS A 47 1.84 4.30 12.50
N ALA A 48 1.68 5.31 13.35
CA ALA A 48 2.80 5.95 14.05
C ALA A 48 3.68 4.95 14.83
N THR A 49 3.07 3.92 15.41
CA THR A 49 3.80 2.87 16.18
C THR A 49 4.60 1.90 15.32
N SER A 50 4.57 2.04 13.99
CA SER A 50 5.22 1.13 13.04
C SER A 50 6.30 1.82 12.21
N VAL A 51 6.74 3.01 12.64
CA VAL A 51 7.85 3.74 12.03
C VAL A 51 9.12 3.44 12.82
N CYS A 52 10.16 2.99 12.13
CA CYS A 52 11.50 2.82 12.71
C CYS A 52 12.35 4.05 12.42
N LEU A 53 13.21 4.41 13.38
CA LEU A 53 14.23 5.44 13.20
C LEU A 53 15.56 4.75 12.97
N GLU A 54 16.31 5.23 11.99
CA GLU A 54 17.69 4.81 11.75
C GLU A 54 18.57 6.06 11.85
N LYS A 55 19.70 5.93 12.53
CA LYS A 55 20.68 7.00 12.66
C LYS A 55 21.75 6.78 11.58
N GLU A 56 22.13 7.86 10.91
CA GLU A 56 23.29 7.90 9.99
C GLU A 56 24.58 7.41 10.66
#